data_AF-A0A380TLP8-F1
#
_entry.id   AF-A0A380TLP8-F1
#
_cell.length_a   1.000
_cell.length_b   1.000
_cell.length_c   1.000
_cell.angle_alpha   90.00
_cell.angle_beta   90.00
_cell.angle_gamma   90.00
#
_symmetry.space_group_name_H-M   'P 1'
#
loop_
_entity.id
_entity.type
_entity.pdbx_description
1 polymer ?
#
loop_
_entity_poly.entity_id
_entity_poly.type
_entity_poly.pdbx_seq_one_letter_code
_entity_poly.pdbx_strand_id
1 'polypeptide(L)'
;MLMPCYGRPMIDDAAPGLPQARPAAVSDHHAPLTADHDHGVRRLWTAVLQHALADASSPKVRVRKHIAGWLFSPDFWLVADAAGVDPWRAAAAFRRVLAAPPRPIRAARGGRRQQVAP
;
A
#
# COMPACT_ATOMS: atom_id res chain seq x y z
N MET A 1 31.12 26.94 44.59
CA MET A 1 30.26 25.80 44.19
C MET A 1 28.83 26.32 44.14
N LEU A 2 28.25 26.36 42.94
CA LEU A 2 26.98 27.01 42.62
C LEU A 2 25.77 26.20 43.10
N MET A 3 24.79 26.86 43.72
CA MET A 3 23.36 26.67 43.40
C MET A 3 22.65 28.01 43.55
N PRO A 4 22.22 28.66 42.45
CA PRO A 4 21.36 29.82 42.54
C PRO A 4 19.89 29.38 42.71
N CYS A 5 19.28 29.88 43.78
CA CYS A 5 17.84 29.85 44.02
C CYS A 5 17.14 30.75 43.00
N TYR A 6 16.52 30.16 41.98
CA TYR A 6 15.51 30.82 41.13
C TYR A 6 14.19 30.10 41.43
N GLY A 7 13.25 30.71 42.14
CA GLY A 7 12.42 31.78 41.60
C GLY A 7 11.06 31.17 41.29
N ARG A 8 10.19 31.09 42.32
CA ARG A 8 8.76 30.80 42.17
C ARG A 8 8.19 31.76 41.12
N PRO A 9 7.45 31.30 40.09
CA PRO A 9 6.70 32.24 39.27
C PRO A 9 5.62 32.86 40.15
N MET A 10 5.67 34.17 40.32
CA MET A 10 4.50 34.94 40.75
C MET A 10 3.40 34.69 39.73
N ILE A 11 2.30 34.09 40.17
CA ILE A 11 1.04 34.15 39.44
C ILE A 11 0.58 35.60 39.63
N ASP A 12 0.96 36.43 38.67
CA ASP A 12 0.52 37.80 38.56
C ASP A 12 -0.97 37.84 38.19
N ASP A 13 -1.60 38.94 38.55
CA ASP A 13 -3.02 39.13 38.77
C ASP A 13 -3.94 38.65 37.64
N ALA A 14 -5.11 38.16 38.07
CA ALA A 14 -6.26 37.97 37.21
C ALA A 14 -6.68 39.31 36.58
N ALA A 15 -6.31 39.53 35.32
CA ALA A 15 -6.97 40.51 34.47
C ALA A 15 -8.27 39.90 33.90
N PRO A 16 -9.47 40.38 34.26
CA PRO A 16 -10.71 39.90 33.67
C PRO A 16 -10.86 40.55 32.29
N GLY A 17 -10.75 39.78 31.21
CA GLY A 17 -11.19 40.24 29.89
C GLY A 17 -10.33 39.87 28.68
N LEU A 18 -9.23 39.13 28.83
CA LEU A 18 -8.52 38.62 27.65
C LEU A 18 -9.09 37.25 27.27
N PRO A 19 -9.51 37.04 26.00
CA PRO A 19 -9.93 35.71 25.55
C PRO A 19 -8.72 34.80 25.72
N GLN A 20 -8.84 33.79 26.59
CA GLN A 20 -7.84 32.74 26.70
C GLN A 20 -7.61 32.19 25.29
N ALA A 21 -6.43 32.48 24.72
CA ALA A 21 -5.99 31.83 23.51
C ALA A 21 -5.94 30.34 23.84
N ARG A 22 -6.97 29.61 23.39
CA ARG A 22 -6.98 28.15 23.46
C ARG A 22 -5.64 27.69 22.87
N PRO A 23 -4.85 26.87 23.59
CA PRO A 23 -3.67 26.29 22.98
C PRO A 23 -4.13 25.66 21.67
N ALA A 24 -3.48 26.04 20.57
CA ALA A 24 -3.78 25.49 19.26
C ALA A 24 -3.79 23.97 19.42
N ALA A 25 -4.94 23.36 19.16
CA ALA A 25 -5.10 21.92 19.30
C ALA A 25 -3.96 21.29 18.49
N VAL A 26 -3.00 20.69 19.20
CA VAL A 26 -1.94 19.90 18.58
C VAL A 26 -2.70 18.90 17.72
N SER A 27 -2.54 18.99 16.39
CA SER A 27 -3.17 18.06 15.48
C SER A 27 -2.78 16.68 15.94
N ASP A 28 -3.76 15.96 16.48
CA ASP A 28 -3.56 14.65 17.04
C ASP A 28 -3.23 13.72 15.87
N HIS A 29 -1.93 13.56 15.58
CA HIS A 29 -1.43 12.74 14.47
C HIS A 29 -1.79 11.25 14.64
N HIS A 30 -2.41 10.90 15.75
CA HIS A 30 -2.92 9.57 16.09
C HIS A 30 -4.45 9.47 16.03
N ALA A 31 -5.15 10.46 15.45
CA ALA A 31 -6.58 10.33 15.17
C ALA A 31 -6.82 9.02 14.39
N PRO A 32 -7.76 8.16 14.84
CA PRO A 32 -7.92 6.83 14.27
C PRO A 32 -8.19 6.96 12.77
N LEU A 33 -7.27 6.39 11.99
CA LEU A 33 -7.37 6.36 10.54
C LEU A 33 -8.68 5.65 10.18
N THR A 34 -9.60 6.46 9.66
CA THR A 34 -11.03 6.16 9.42
C THR A 34 -11.30 4.97 8.49
N ALA A 35 -12.59 4.62 8.31
CA ALA A 35 -13.05 3.65 7.32
C ALA A 35 -12.53 3.91 5.89
N ASP A 36 -12.24 5.17 5.52
CA ASP A 36 -11.65 5.52 4.23
C ASP A 36 -10.20 5.05 4.11
N HIS A 37 -9.45 5.04 5.21
CA HIS A 37 -8.09 4.49 5.25
C HIS A 37 -8.12 2.98 5.06
N ASP A 38 -8.98 2.27 5.80
CA ASP A 38 -9.14 0.81 5.66
C ASP A 38 -9.58 0.43 4.24
N HIS A 39 -10.48 1.23 3.65
CA HIS A 39 -10.90 1.06 2.26
C HIS A 39 -9.74 1.31 1.28
N GLY A 40 -8.92 2.35 1.51
CA GLY A 40 -7.71 2.62 0.74
C GLY A 40 -6.69 1.48 0.78
N VAL A 41 -6.43 0.95 1.98
CA VAL A 41 -5.52 -0.18 2.21
C VAL A 41 -6.03 -1.44 1.50
N ARG A 42 -7.32 -1.77 1.63
CA ARG A 42 -7.92 -2.91 0.91
C ARG A 42 -7.81 -2.76 -0.59
N ARG A 43 -8.07 -1.57 -1.13
CA ARG A 43 -7.93 -1.30 -2.57
C ARG A 43 -6.49 -1.46 -3.04
N LEU A 44 -5.52 -1.01 -2.27
CA LEU A 44 -4.10 -1.18 -2.59
C LEU A 44 -3.72 -2.66 -2.66
N TRP A 45 -4.03 -3.45 -1.62
CA TRP A 45 -3.70 -4.88 -1.61
C TRP A 45 -4.46 -5.67 -2.67
N THR A 46 -5.70 -5.28 -2.98
CA THR A 46 -6.43 -5.82 -4.12
C THR A 46 -5.69 -5.56 -5.43
N ALA A 47 -5.16 -4.36 -5.65
CA ALA A 47 -4.39 -4.03 -6.85
C ALA A 47 -3.09 -4.84 -6.93
N VAL A 48 -2.40 -5.05 -5.80
CA VAL A 48 -1.21 -5.93 -5.72
C VAL A 48 -1.56 -7.35 -6.15
N LEU A 49 -2.66 -7.93 -5.65
CA LEU A 49 -3.10 -9.27 -6.04
C LEU A 49 -3.45 -9.36 -7.52
N GLN A 50 -4.15 -8.37 -8.06
CA GLN A 50 -4.50 -8.32 -9.48
C GLN A 50 -3.25 -8.23 -10.37
N HIS A 51 -2.26 -7.43 -9.98
CA HIS A 51 -1.00 -7.31 -10.68
C HIS A 51 -0.21 -8.62 -10.64
N ALA A 52 -0.08 -9.24 -9.46
CA ALA A 52 0.58 -10.53 -9.31
C ALA A 52 -0.13 -11.65 -10.11
N LEU A 53 -1.45 -11.59 -10.23
CA LEU A 53 -2.21 -12.53 -11.05
C LEU A 53 -1.91 -12.34 -12.55
N ALA A 54 -1.72 -11.10 -13.00
CA ALA A 54 -1.25 -10.83 -14.36
C ALA A 54 0.16 -11.39 -14.59
N ASP A 55 1.07 -11.23 -13.63
CA ASP A 55 2.41 -11.79 -13.66
C ASP A 55 2.43 -13.33 -13.65
N ALA A 56 1.47 -13.96 -12.97
CA ALA A 56 1.28 -15.42 -13.01
C ALA A 56 1.01 -15.93 -14.44
N SER A 57 0.42 -15.08 -15.29
CA SER A 57 0.14 -15.37 -16.70
C SER A 57 1.26 -14.94 -17.66
N SER A 58 2.37 -14.42 -17.13
CA SER A 58 3.49 -13.88 -17.92
C SER A 58 4.10 -14.93 -18.87
N PRO A 59 4.50 -14.56 -20.09
CA PRO A 59 5.27 -15.45 -20.97
C PRO A 59 6.64 -15.82 -20.39
N LYS A 60 7.16 -15.04 -19.43
CA LYS A 60 8.49 -15.24 -18.86
C LYS A 60 8.46 -16.28 -17.75
N VAL A 61 9.13 -17.41 -17.96
CA VAL A 61 9.20 -18.52 -16.97
C VAL A 61 9.76 -18.06 -15.61
N ARG A 62 10.75 -17.16 -15.59
CA ARG A 62 11.32 -16.64 -14.33
C ARG A 62 10.28 -15.91 -13.48
N VAL A 63 9.42 -15.11 -14.10
CA VAL A 63 8.34 -14.37 -13.41
C VAL A 63 7.32 -15.37 -12.85
N ARG A 64 6.89 -16.34 -13.66
CA ARG A 64 5.95 -17.38 -13.21
C ARG A 64 6.50 -18.20 -12.05
N LYS A 65 7.78 -18.58 -12.08
CA LYS A 65 8.45 -19.29 -10.98
C LYS A 65 8.52 -18.42 -9.72
N HIS A 66 8.78 -17.13 -9.86
CA HIS A 66 8.76 -16.21 -8.73
C HIS A 66 7.37 -16.13 -8.08
N ILE A 67 6.32 -15.96 -8.87
CA ILE A 67 4.93 -15.96 -8.36
C ILE A 67 4.58 -17.32 -7.74
N ALA A 68 5.00 -18.43 -8.34
CA ALA A 68 4.80 -19.76 -7.77
C ALA A 68 5.48 -19.91 -6.40
N GLY A 69 6.70 -19.38 -6.23
CA GLY A 69 7.39 -19.35 -4.94
C GLY A 69 6.70 -18.44 -3.93
N TRP A 70 6.23 -17.27 -4.37
CA TRP A 70 5.51 -16.32 -3.51
C TRP A 70 4.21 -16.91 -2.94
N LEU A 71 3.50 -17.78 -3.67
CA LEU A 71 2.30 -18.48 -3.14
C LEU A 71 2.56 -19.36 -1.91
N PHE A 72 3.81 -19.76 -1.70
CA PHE A 72 4.22 -20.53 -0.51
C PHE A 72 4.84 -19.63 0.58
N SER A 73 5.00 -18.33 0.31
CA SER A 73 5.46 -17.35 1.31
C SER A 73 4.31 -16.95 2.25
N PRO A 74 4.59 -16.70 3.55
CA PRO A 74 3.67 -16.03 4.45
C PRO A 74 3.09 -14.72 3.90
N ASP A 75 3.88 -13.98 3.11
CA ASP A 75 3.49 -12.68 2.57
C ASP A 75 2.23 -12.76 1.68
N PHE A 76 2.10 -13.85 0.91
CA PHE A 76 0.91 -14.03 0.08
C PHE A 76 -0.37 -14.09 0.92
N TRP A 77 -0.32 -14.81 2.03
CA TRP A 77 -1.46 -14.98 2.93
C TRP A 77 -1.83 -13.67 3.62
N LEU A 78 -0.82 -12.91 4.06
CA LEU A 78 -1.01 -11.58 4.65
C LEU A 78 -1.61 -10.60 3.64
N VAL A 79 -1.15 -10.60 2.39
CA VAL A 79 -1.68 -9.72 1.34
C VAL A 79 -3.11 -10.10 0.97
N ALA A 80 -3.45 -11.39 0.91
CA ALA A 80 -4.81 -11.84 0.66
C ALA A 80 -5.78 -11.41 1.76
N ASP A 81 -5.39 -11.60 3.02
CA ASP A 81 -6.17 -11.17 4.18
C ASP A 81 -6.36 -9.64 4.21
N ALA A 82 -5.27 -8.88 4.00
CA ALA A 82 -5.31 -7.42 3.96
C ALA A 82 -6.14 -6.85 2.78
N ALA A 83 -6.29 -7.62 1.70
CA ALA A 83 -7.21 -7.29 0.60
C ALA A 83 -8.68 -7.62 0.92
N GLY A 84 -8.97 -8.30 2.03
CA GLY A 84 -10.30 -8.81 2.37
C GLY A 84 -10.75 -9.97 1.48
N VAL A 85 -9.80 -10.75 0.94
CA VAL A 85 -10.06 -11.88 0.06
C VAL A 85 -9.71 -13.17 0.79
N ASP A 86 -10.57 -14.19 0.70
CA ASP A 86 -10.25 -15.52 1.23
C ASP A 86 -8.93 -16.06 0.62
N PRO A 87 -7.89 -16.27 1.43
CA PRO A 87 -6.57 -16.63 0.91
C PRO A 87 -6.54 -17.95 0.15
N TRP A 88 -7.38 -18.92 0.54
CA TRP A 88 -7.47 -20.22 -0.13
C TRP A 88 -8.08 -20.10 -1.52
N ARG A 89 -9.16 -19.32 -1.67
CA ARG A 89 -9.75 -19.00 -2.98
C ARG A 89 -8.78 -18.23 -3.87
N ALA A 90 -8.06 -17.26 -3.32
CA ALA A 90 -7.02 -16.55 -4.05
C ALA A 90 -5.93 -17.54 -4.54
N ALA A 91 -5.38 -18.37 -3.65
CA ALA A 91 -4.37 -19.35 -4.00
C ALA A 91 -4.85 -20.32 -5.10
N ALA A 92 -6.10 -20.77 -5.02
CA ALA A 92 -6.69 -21.63 -6.04
C ALA A 92 -6.75 -20.94 -7.43
N ALA A 93 -7.11 -19.65 -7.48
CA ALA A 93 -7.12 -18.88 -8.71
C ALA A 93 -5.71 -18.76 -9.32
N PHE A 94 -4.70 -18.43 -8.50
CA PHE A 94 -3.31 -18.36 -8.94
C PHE A 94 -2.79 -19.71 -9.45
N ARG A 95 -3.08 -20.82 -8.75
CA ARG A 95 -2.69 -22.18 -9.17
C ARG A 95 -3.27 -22.55 -10.53
N ARG A 96 -4.54 -22.19 -10.80
CA ARG A 96 -5.18 -22.41 -12.11
C ARG A 96 -4.46 -21.64 -13.22
N VAL A 97 -4.10 -20.39 -12.98
CA VAL A 97 -3.35 -19.57 -13.95
C VAL A 97 -1.94 -20.12 -14.18
N LEU A 98 -1.25 -20.50 -13.10
CA LEU A 98 0.10 -21.09 -13.18
C LEU A 98 0.11 -22.47 -13.82
N ALA A 99 -0.98 -23.24 -13.79
CA ALA A 99 -1.08 -24.52 -14.50
C ALA A 99 -1.31 -24.35 -16.01
N ALA A 100 -1.81 -23.19 -16.45
CA ALA A 100 -2.04 -22.92 -17.87
C ALA A 100 -0.71 -22.80 -18.65
N PRO A 101 -0.69 -23.16 -19.95
CA PRO A 101 0.49 -22.93 -20.79
C PRO A 101 0.81 -21.42 -20.86
N PRO A 102 2.10 -21.05 -20.90
CA PRO A 102 2.50 -19.65 -20.99
C PRO A 102 1.89 -19.02 -22.24
N ARG A 103 1.28 -17.84 -22.09
CA ARG A 103 0.67 -17.15 -23.24
C ARG A 103 1.76 -16.83 -24.25
N PRO A 104 1.55 -17.11 -25.56
CA PRO A 104 2.52 -16.74 -26.57
C PRO A 104 2.73 -15.23 -26.54
N ILE A 105 3.99 -14.79 -26.63
CA ILE A 105 4.31 -13.39 -26.90
C ILE A 105 3.75 -13.12 -28.28
N ARG A 106 2.56 -12.51 -28.37
CA ARG A 106 2.11 -11.95 -29.63
C ARG A 106 3.18 -10.93 -30.02
N ALA A 107 4.01 -11.27 -30.99
CA ALA A 107 4.88 -10.29 -31.62
C ALA A 107 3.96 -9.15 -32.04
N ALA A 108 4.09 -7.99 -31.39
CA ALA A 108 3.49 -6.77 -31.89
C ALA A 108 3.99 -6.67 -33.34
N ARG A 109 3.07 -6.93 -34.28
CA ARG A 109 3.34 -6.91 -35.72
C ARG A 109 4.05 -5.59 -35.97
N GLY A 110 5.33 -5.68 -36.34
CA GLY A 110 6.17 -4.52 -36.56
C GLY A 110 5.41 -3.51 -37.39
N GLY A 111 5.18 -2.32 -36.81
CA GLY A 111 4.72 -1.17 -37.54
C GLY A 111 5.74 -0.88 -38.62
N ARG A 112 5.52 -1.47 -39.80
CA ARG A 112 6.29 -1.22 -41.01
C ARG A 112 6.16 0.28 -41.26
N ARG A 113 7.23 1.01 -40.95
CA ARG A 113 7.42 2.41 -41.36
C ARG A 113 6.94 2.50 -42.80
N GLN A 114 5.84 3.21 -43.05
CA GLN A 114 5.54 3.67 -44.39
C GLN A 114 6.68 4.63 -44.73
N GLN A 115 7.63 4.13 -45.52
CA GLN A 115 8.53 4.95 -46.30
C GLN A 115 7.63 5.75 -47.25
N VAL A 116 7.41 7.02 -46.93
CA VAL A 116 6.99 8.00 -47.91
C VAL A 116 8.21 8.22 -48.80
N ALA A 117 8.16 7.65 -50.00
CA ALA A 117 9.10 7.91 -51.08
C ALA A 117 8.81 9.31 -51.69
N PRO A 118 9.81 9.97 -52.32
CA PRO A 118 9.86 11.41 -52.55
C PRO A 118 8.82 11.95 -53.54
#